data_AF-A0A660V4T2-F1
#
_entry.id   AF-A0A660V4T2-F1
#
_cell.length_a   1.000
_cell.length_b   1.000
_cell.length_c   1.000
_cell.angle_alpha   90.00
_cell.angle_beta   90.00
_cell.angle_gamma   90.00
#
_symmetry.space_group_name_H-M   'P 1'
#
loop_
_entity.id
_entity.type
_entity.pdbx_description
1 polymer ?
#
loop_
_entity_poly.entity_id
_entity_poly.type
_entity_poly.pdbx_seq_one_letter_code
_entity_poly.pdbx_strand_id
1 'polypeptide(L)'
;MRGVMVCVFAATVVAAFSSAGCSHRSKEHKKEPLAITTTSLPVATEGASYSVTIKATGGTTPYTWTVSGLPSGLTWTQVGNTVEISGTPDAGTAGTYNVDVTVTDSSSPAQNVSVTLQLVVNPAGGTTGDWYVDALNGSDTNSGTSWSDAFATIGKALSVATDGDTILVADATYNETDLNFNGKKIHLRGVDHHSGGLTQPVIDCGGNGRAFVFDSGETDDSVVDNFVIQNGSAQCGGAIYCTNSSSPTIRNCIFNSNHAQDYGGAIYCWDSSPTVTNCTFSGNSANGVQAGGGAIACESNSSPTISGCTFSGNNTNYFGGAIFCENSSSPSIINCTFSGNSAASYHGGAIACNSSSPTITDCTFTGNSANTYGGAVCCWDSSSPSIVNCIFSGNSAYFAGGAVVCLSSNLTATNCTFSGNSAPGNLGGGGAIECEQSSITLNNCILWGNTIASNGGGREIWAVASTVTLNHCCVDNSAGAYTNWNSTIDDSNNCIHQDPLFVDAANGDYHLQPTSPCIDAGDNSYVPSGVTTDLDGNPRIANGTVDIGAYEKQ
;
A
#
# COMPACT_ATOMS: atom_id res chain seq x y z
N MET A 1 -47.88 9.14 -68.30
CA MET A 1 -48.33 7.84 -68.87
C MET A 1 -47.58 6.74 -68.14
N ARG A 2 -48.23 5.60 -67.80
CA ARG A 2 -47.70 4.26 -67.37
C ARG A 2 -46.33 4.22 -66.62
N GLY A 3 -46.16 3.55 -65.47
CA GLY A 3 -46.98 2.58 -64.73
C GLY A 3 -46.08 1.65 -63.87
N VAL A 4 -46.71 0.71 -63.11
CA VAL A 4 -46.15 -0.14 -62.03
C VAL A 4 -45.98 0.64 -60.70
N MET A 5 -46.58 0.33 -59.54
CA MET A 5 -47.49 -0.73 -59.01
C MET A 5 -46.89 -2.05 -58.46
N VAL A 6 -46.79 -2.16 -57.11
CA VAL A 6 -46.79 -3.43 -56.32
C VAL A 6 -47.73 -3.24 -55.12
N CYS A 7 -48.45 -4.30 -54.73
CA CYS A 7 -49.60 -4.25 -53.81
C CYS A 7 -49.24 -4.54 -52.33
N VAL A 8 -50.04 -3.98 -51.41
CA VAL A 8 -50.16 -4.43 -50.01
C VAL A 8 -51.57 -4.99 -49.83
N PHE A 9 -51.69 -6.21 -49.31
CA PHE A 9 -52.98 -6.86 -49.07
C PHE A 9 -53.41 -6.74 -47.61
N ALA A 10 -54.61 -6.22 -47.39
CA ALA A 10 -55.38 -6.34 -46.16
C ALA A 10 -56.82 -6.71 -46.53
N ALA A 11 -57.45 -7.62 -45.79
CA ALA A 11 -58.85 -8.01 -46.01
C ALA A 11 -59.53 -8.40 -44.70
N THR A 12 -60.75 -7.87 -44.54
CA THR A 12 -61.66 -8.03 -43.40
C THR A 12 -62.72 -9.10 -43.67
N VAL A 13 -63.30 -9.70 -42.61
CA VAL A 13 -64.65 -10.29 -42.65
C VAL A 13 -65.39 -9.94 -41.34
N VAL A 14 -66.68 -9.62 -41.47
CA VAL A 14 -67.62 -9.28 -40.39
C VAL A 14 -68.58 -10.44 -40.15
N ALA A 15 -69.03 -10.65 -38.91
CA ALA A 15 -70.21 -11.46 -38.60
C ALA A 15 -71.02 -10.82 -37.45
N ALA A 16 -72.35 -10.96 -37.47
CA ALA A 16 -73.27 -10.22 -36.61
C ALA A 16 -74.34 -11.12 -35.94
N PHE A 17 -74.55 -10.87 -34.64
CA PHE A 17 -75.72 -11.15 -33.77
C PHE A 17 -76.53 -12.46 -33.88
N SER A 18 -76.59 -13.20 -32.76
CA SER A 18 -77.87 -13.42 -32.03
C SER A 18 -77.60 -13.80 -30.56
N SER A 19 -78.64 -13.83 -29.71
CA SER A 19 -78.56 -13.64 -28.25
C SER A 19 -78.53 -14.91 -27.38
N ALA A 20 -77.67 -14.92 -26.36
CA ALA A 20 -77.87 -15.64 -25.09
C ALA A 20 -77.12 -14.91 -23.95
N GLY A 21 -77.64 -14.93 -22.72
CA GLY A 21 -77.09 -14.15 -21.62
C GLY A 21 -75.77 -14.69 -21.05
N CYS A 22 -74.82 -13.81 -20.74
CA CYS A 22 -73.60 -14.16 -20.02
C CYS A 22 -73.51 -13.48 -18.65
N SER A 23 -73.32 -14.32 -17.63
CA SER A 23 -73.07 -13.99 -16.24
C SER A 23 -72.00 -12.91 -16.03
N HIS A 24 -72.22 -12.04 -15.04
CA HIS A 24 -71.15 -11.26 -14.41
C HIS A 24 -70.16 -12.20 -13.72
N ARG A 25 -69.09 -12.60 -14.42
CA ARG A 25 -67.87 -13.08 -13.75
C ARG A 25 -67.15 -11.88 -13.16
N SER A 26 -67.30 -11.69 -11.85
CA SER A 26 -66.30 -10.96 -11.07
C SER A 26 -64.93 -11.59 -11.33
N LYS A 27 -63.90 -10.77 -11.53
CA LYS A 27 -62.53 -11.24 -11.41
C LYS A 27 -62.30 -11.49 -9.93
N GLU A 28 -62.26 -12.75 -9.52
CA GLU A 28 -61.70 -13.10 -8.22
C GLU A 28 -60.26 -12.60 -8.17
N HIS A 29 -60.01 -11.57 -7.37
CA HIS A 29 -58.65 -11.20 -6.99
C HIS A 29 -58.11 -12.36 -6.18
N LYS A 30 -57.30 -13.21 -6.83
CA LYS A 30 -56.59 -14.31 -6.18
C LYS A 30 -55.71 -13.68 -5.09
N LYS A 31 -56.12 -13.86 -3.84
CA LYS A 31 -55.42 -13.30 -2.68
C LYS A 31 -54.00 -13.85 -2.67
N GLU A 32 -53.02 -12.98 -2.49
CA GLU A 32 -51.62 -13.40 -2.41
C GLU A 32 -51.44 -14.36 -1.24
N PRO A 33 -50.59 -15.40 -1.37
CA PRO A 33 -50.33 -16.33 -0.27
C PRO A 33 -49.70 -15.59 0.91
N LEU A 34 -50.06 -15.97 2.13
CA LEU A 34 -49.43 -15.45 3.34
C LEU A 34 -47.91 -15.72 3.29
N ALA A 35 -47.10 -14.74 3.67
CA ALA A 35 -45.64 -14.87 3.76
C ALA A 35 -45.06 -13.90 4.78
N ILE A 36 -44.08 -14.36 5.58
CA ILE A 36 -43.24 -13.48 6.41
C ILE A 36 -42.18 -12.86 5.51
N THR A 37 -42.03 -11.53 5.53
CA THR A 37 -41.13 -10.78 4.64
C THR A 37 -39.82 -10.36 5.30
N THR A 38 -39.72 -10.48 6.63
CA THR A 38 -38.46 -10.30 7.36
C THR A 38 -37.57 -11.53 7.17
N THR A 39 -36.38 -11.34 6.59
CA THR A 39 -35.43 -12.41 6.27
C THR A 39 -34.28 -12.57 7.27
N SER A 40 -34.05 -11.58 8.12
CA SER A 40 -33.00 -11.56 9.13
C SER A 40 -33.38 -10.63 10.29
N LEU A 41 -32.71 -10.79 11.43
CA LEU A 41 -32.80 -9.90 12.59
C LEU A 41 -31.48 -9.13 12.74
N PRO A 42 -31.50 -7.86 13.19
CA PRO A 42 -30.30 -7.17 13.65
C PRO A 42 -29.63 -7.92 14.80
N VAL A 43 -28.33 -7.68 14.98
CA VAL A 43 -27.58 -8.17 16.15
C VAL A 43 -28.03 -7.40 17.40
N ALA A 44 -28.11 -8.08 18.55
CA ALA A 44 -28.36 -7.49 19.86
C ALA A 44 -27.08 -7.52 20.72
N THR A 45 -27.05 -6.78 21.83
CA THR A 45 -25.93 -6.78 22.78
C THR A 45 -26.47 -6.81 24.21
N GLU A 46 -25.88 -7.63 25.08
CA GLU A 46 -26.23 -7.66 26.51
C GLU A 46 -26.14 -6.25 27.13
N GLY A 47 -27.13 -5.89 27.95
CA GLY A 47 -27.21 -4.57 28.57
C GLY A 47 -27.61 -3.42 27.63
N ALA A 48 -27.62 -3.61 26.31
CA ALA A 48 -28.08 -2.61 25.35
C ALA A 48 -29.57 -2.79 24.99
N SER A 49 -30.29 -1.67 24.77
CA SER A 49 -31.68 -1.71 24.33
C SER A 49 -31.79 -2.19 22.87
N TYR A 50 -32.70 -3.11 22.61
CA TYR A 50 -32.97 -3.71 21.30
C TYR A 50 -34.45 -3.55 20.92
N SER A 51 -34.74 -3.25 19.65
CA SER A 51 -36.09 -3.28 19.06
C SER A 51 -36.02 -3.62 17.57
N VAL A 52 -36.89 -4.51 17.11
CA VAL A 52 -37.07 -4.85 15.69
C VAL A 52 -38.53 -5.19 15.38
N THR A 53 -39.04 -4.77 14.21
CA THR A 53 -40.38 -5.13 13.73
C THR A 53 -40.33 -6.22 12.65
N ILE A 54 -41.02 -7.33 12.89
CA ILE A 54 -41.25 -8.40 11.92
C ILE A 54 -42.55 -8.17 11.16
N LYS A 55 -42.50 -8.39 9.84
CA LYS A 55 -43.59 -8.08 8.90
C LYS A 55 -44.03 -9.30 8.08
N ALA A 56 -45.29 -9.31 7.69
CA ALA A 56 -45.87 -10.30 6.76
C ALA A 56 -46.77 -9.63 5.72
N THR A 57 -46.93 -10.30 4.58
CA THR A 57 -47.77 -9.89 3.43
C THR A 57 -48.65 -11.06 2.98
N GLY A 58 -49.64 -10.78 2.14
CA GLY A 58 -50.60 -11.78 1.66
C GLY A 58 -51.60 -12.24 2.73
N GLY A 59 -52.40 -13.26 2.42
CA GLY A 59 -53.43 -13.77 3.32
C GLY A 59 -54.53 -12.74 3.65
N THR A 60 -55.12 -12.86 4.83
CA THR A 60 -56.27 -12.11 5.33
C THR A 60 -55.99 -11.54 6.70
N THR A 61 -55.88 -10.23 6.81
CA THR A 61 -55.80 -9.52 8.09
C THR A 61 -57.15 -9.56 8.83
N PRO A 62 -57.17 -9.56 10.18
CA PRO A 62 -56.01 -9.45 11.07
C PRO A 62 -55.16 -10.71 11.10
N TYR A 63 -53.85 -10.55 11.33
CA TYR A 63 -52.97 -11.70 11.61
C TYR A 63 -52.92 -11.97 13.11
N THR A 64 -52.60 -13.20 13.49
CA THR A 64 -52.17 -13.58 14.83
C THR A 64 -50.76 -14.14 14.77
N TRP A 65 -49.89 -13.69 15.68
CA TRP A 65 -48.47 -14.07 15.69
C TRP A 65 -48.11 -14.91 16.92
N THR A 66 -47.12 -15.79 16.77
CA THR A 66 -46.37 -16.38 17.89
C THR A 66 -44.88 -16.26 17.63
N VAL A 67 -44.11 -15.99 18.70
CA VAL A 67 -42.64 -15.92 18.67
C VAL A 67 -42.08 -16.70 19.86
N SER A 68 -41.06 -17.52 19.62
CA SER A 68 -40.34 -18.30 20.64
C SER A 68 -38.84 -18.36 20.35
N GLY A 69 -38.04 -18.77 21.33
CA GLY A 69 -36.57 -18.88 21.18
C GLY A 69 -35.79 -17.60 21.46
N LEU A 70 -36.39 -16.59 22.09
CA LEU A 70 -35.70 -15.36 22.49
C LEU A 70 -34.75 -15.59 23.68
N PRO A 71 -33.62 -14.86 23.77
CA PRO A 71 -32.81 -14.76 24.99
C PRO A 71 -33.61 -14.10 26.13
N SER A 72 -33.17 -14.30 27.38
CA SER A 72 -33.76 -13.55 28.50
C SER A 72 -33.42 -12.06 28.39
N GLY A 73 -34.32 -11.22 28.91
CA GLY A 73 -34.26 -9.77 28.74
C GLY A 73 -34.91 -9.25 27.44
N LEU A 74 -35.13 -10.10 26.43
CA LEU A 74 -35.97 -9.79 25.26
C LEU A 74 -37.39 -10.34 25.39
N THR A 75 -38.36 -9.57 24.90
CA THR A 75 -39.78 -9.92 24.85
C THR A 75 -40.33 -9.62 23.45
N TRP A 76 -41.60 -9.99 23.20
CA TRP A 76 -42.28 -9.60 21.97
C TRP A 76 -43.70 -9.10 22.25
N THR A 77 -44.19 -8.19 21.41
CA THR A 77 -45.55 -7.64 21.47
C THR A 77 -46.13 -7.54 20.07
N GLN A 78 -47.37 -8.00 19.88
CA GLN A 78 -48.07 -7.81 18.60
C GLN A 78 -48.56 -6.35 18.48
N VAL A 79 -48.14 -5.68 17.42
CA VAL A 79 -48.52 -4.30 17.07
C VAL A 79 -49.29 -4.34 15.76
N GLY A 80 -50.63 -4.35 15.85
CA GLY A 80 -51.51 -4.47 14.68
C GLY A 80 -51.30 -5.80 13.95
N ASN A 81 -50.87 -5.73 12.68
CA ASN A 81 -50.56 -6.90 11.84
C ASN A 81 -49.06 -7.28 11.86
N THR A 82 -48.25 -6.63 12.69
CA THR A 82 -46.81 -6.90 12.84
C THR A 82 -46.49 -7.34 14.26
N VAL A 83 -45.31 -7.92 14.48
CA VAL A 83 -44.79 -8.19 15.83
C VAL A 83 -43.49 -7.42 16.05
N GLU A 84 -43.37 -6.76 17.20
CA GLU A 84 -42.14 -6.14 17.65
C GLU A 84 -41.45 -7.08 18.66
N ILE A 85 -40.16 -7.33 18.47
CA ILE A 85 -39.29 -7.94 19.49
C ILE A 85 -38.51 -6.80 20.12
N SER A 86 -38.60 -6.63 21.44
CA SER A 86 -37.95 -5.54 22.16
C SER A 86 -37.58 -5.88 23.60
N GLY A 87 -36.57 -5.18 24.12
CA GLY A 87 -36.08 -5.34 25.49
C GLY A 87 -34.60 -4.98 25.61
N THR A 88 -33.93 -5.58 26.59
CA THR A 88 -32.48 -5.47 26.83
C THR A 88 -31.98 -6.86 27.19
N PRO A 89 -31.14 -7.54 26.38
CA PRO A 89 -30.67 -8.89 26.71
C PRO A 89 -29.92 -8.90 28.05
N ASP A 90 -30.19 -9.90 28.89
CA ASP A 90 -29.56 -10.02 30.20
C ASP A 90 -28.08 -10.42 30.08
N ALA A 91 -27.25 -10.07 31.07
CA ALA A 91 -25.86 -10.52 31.12
C ALA A 91 -25.76 -12.05 31.21
N GLY A 92 -24.89 -12.66 30.41
CA GLY A 92 -24.77 -14.12 30.25
C GLY A 92 -25.73 -14.73 29.21
N THR A 93 -26.31 -13.91 28.32
CA THR A 93 -27.12 -14.35 27.16
C THR A 93 -26.40 -14.23 25.82
N ALA A 94 -25.09 -13.95 25.79
CA ALA A 94 -24.30 -13.96 24.57
C ALA A 94 -24.36 -15.32 23.84
N GLY A 95 -24.63 -15.28 22.53
CA GLY A 95 -24.77 -16.48 21.70
C GLY A 95 -25.72 -16.31 20.52
N THR A 96 -25.92 -17.40 19.76
CA THR A 96 -26.84 -17.43 18.62
C THR A 96 -28.14 -18.14 18.98
N TYR A 97 -29.26 -17.46 18.75
CA TYR A 97 -30.61 -17.90 19.05
C TYR A 97 -31.39 -18.17 17.77
N ASN A 98 -32.05 -19.33 17.71
CA ASN A 98 -33.03 -19.64 16.68
C ASN A 98 -34.40 -19.12 17.14
N VAL A 99 -34.84 -18.01 16.55
CA VAL A 99 -36.11 -17.35 16.86
C VAL A 99 -37.17 -17.86 15.89
N ASP A 100 -38.03 -18.75 16.39
CA ASP A 100 -39.14 -19.30 15.62
C ASP A 100 -40.32 -18.32 15.64
N VAL A 101 -40.75 -17.91 14.45
CA VAL A 101 -41.81 -16.93 14.24
C VAL A 101 -42.89 -17.54 13.35
N THR A 102 -44.13 -17.57 13.83
CA THR A 102 -45.29 -18.02 13.05
C THR A 102 -46.31 -16.90 12.91
N VAL A 103 -46.85 -16.76 11.69
CA VAL A 103 -47.99 -15.91 11.37
C VAL A 103 -49.15 -16.75 10.86
N THR A 104 -50.33 -16.49 11.40
CA THR A 104 -51.60 -17.09 10.97
C THR A 104 -52.53 -15.98 10.47
N ASP A 105 -53.18 -16.19 9.32
CA ASP A 105 -54.18 -15.27 8.79
C ASP A 105 -55.59 -15.60 9.30
N SER A 106 -56.52 -14.64 9.20
CA SER A 106 -57.90 -14.82 9.66
C SER A 106 -58.83 -15.43 8.59
N SER A 107 -58.29 -16.14 7.59
CA SER A 107 -59.12 -16.77 6.55
C SER A 107 -59.74 -18.09 7.02
N SER A 108 -60.62 -18.67 6.21
CA SER A 108 -61.22 -19.97 6.48
C SER A 108 -61.22 -20.80 5.19
N PRO A 109 -60.35 -21.83 5.08
CA PRO A 109 -59.35 -22.27 6.06
C PRO A 109 -58.18 -21.29 6.21
N ALA A 110 -57.70 -21.11 7.44
CA ALA A 110 -56.60 -20.19 7.75
C ALA A 110 -55.26 -20.63 7.15
N GLN A 111 -54.49 -19.67 6.63
CA GLN A 111 -53.11 -19.86 6.19
C GLN A 111 -52.17 -19.68 7.38
N ASN A 112 -51.10 -20.48 7.43
CA ASN A 112 -50.07 -20.44 8.45
C ASN A 112 -48.70 -20.47 7.78
N VAL A 113 -47.78 -19.59 8.19
CA VAL A 113 -46.38 -19.59 7.74
C VAL A 113 -45.47 -19.42 8.95
N SER A 114 -44.44 -20.27 9.02
CA SER A 114 -43.40 -20.23 10.05
C SER A 114 -42.04 -20.00 9.39
N VAL A 115 -41.20 -19.17 10.03
CA VAL A 115 -39.77 -19.02 9.69
C VAL A 115 -38.95 -19.08 10.97
N THR A 116 -37.74 -19.62 10.88
CA THR A 116 -36.73 -19.53 11.94
C THR A 116 -35.74 -18.44 11.52
N LEU A 117 -35.65 -17.36 12.30
CA LEU A 117 -34.67 -16.29 12.11
C LEU A 117 -33.53 -16.46 13.12
N GLN A 118 -32.29 -16.22 12.71
CA GLN A 118 -31.19 -16.14 13.66
C GLN A 118 -31.13 -14.76 14.30
N LEU A 119 -31.01 -14.73 15.63
CA LEU A 119 -30.62 -13.57 16.41
C LEU A 119 -29.27 -13.86 17.06
N VAL A 120 -28.27 -13.03 16.78
CA VAL A 120 -27.00 -13.05 17.51
C VAL A 120 -27.08 -12.04 18.65
N VAL A 121 -26.72 -12.47 19.85
CA VAL A 121 -26.55 -11.62 21.03
C VAL A 121 -25.06 -11.55 21.34
N ASN A 122 -24.55 -10.33 21.34
CA ASN A 122 -23.18 -9.98 21.72
C ASN A 122 -23.08 -9.83 23.25
N PRO A 123 -21.96 -10.22 23.90
CA PRO A 123 -21.76 -10.02 25.33
C PRO A 123 -21.69 -8.53 25.69
N ALA A 124 -21.80 -8.23 26.98
CA ALA A 124 -21.68 -6.86 27.49
C ALA A 124 -20.21 -6.40 27.37
N GLY A 125 -19.95 -5.49 26.42
CA GLY A 125 -18.63 -5.31 25.81
C GLY A 125 -18.58 -6.13 24.52
N GLY A 126 -18.64 -5.44 23.38
CA GLY A 126 -19.14 -6.01 22.13
C GLY A 126 -18.36 -7.23 21.61
N THR A 127 -19.07 -8.17 20.96
CA THR A 127 -18.42 -9.10 20.03
C THR A 127 -18.27 -8.49 18.65
N THR A 128 -17.26 -8.99 17.95
CA THR A 128 -16.77 -8.53 16.64
C THR A 128 -16.30 -7.08 16.63
N GLY A 129 -15.28 -6.80 17.46
CA GLY A 129 -13.99 -6.40 16.89
C GLY A 129 -13.87 -5.01 16.27
N ASP A 130 -14.60 -4.01 16.76
CA ASP A 130 -14.34 -2.60 16.48
C ASP A 130 -14.38 -1.78 17.79
N TRP A 131 -13.23 -1.28 18.23
CA TRP A 131 -13.12 -0.28 19.30
C TRP A 131 -13.05 1.13 18.71
N TYR A 132 -13.62 2.12 19.40
CA TYR A 132 -13.73 3.49 18.90
C TYR A 132 -12.88 4.46 19.71
N VAL A 133 -12.10 5.31 19.04
CA VAL A 133 -11.19 6.30 19.65
C VAL A 133 -11.38 7.66 19.01
N ASP A 134 -11.66 8.68 19.82
CA ASP A 134 -11.83 10.07 19.40
C ASP A 134 -11.26 11.03 20.46
N ALA A 135 -10.16 11.70 20.15
CA ALA A 135 -9.52 12.68 21.04
C ALA A 135 -10.33 13.99 21.25
N LEU A 136 -11.34 14.27 20.42
CA LEU A 136 -12.15 15.50 20.53
C LEU A 136 -13.40 15.31 21.40
N ASN A 137 -14.11 14.18 21.26
CA ASN A 137 -15.38 13.93 21.97
C ASN A 137 -15.37 12.69 22.88
N GLY A 138 -14.33 11.85 22.83
CA GLY A 138 -14.21 10.63 23.63
C GLY A 138 -13.79 10.86 25.08
N SER A 139 -13.81 9.79 25.87
CA SER A 139 -13.29 9.75 27.24
C SER A 139 -12.81 8.34 27.59
N ASP A 140 -11.66 8.22 28.25
CA ASP A 140 -11.12 6.91 28.67
C ASP A 140 -11.93 6.24 29.80
N THR A 141 -12.99 6.91 30.29
CA THR A 141 -14.02 6.34 31.17
C THR A 141 -15.17 5.65 30.43
N ASN A 142 -15.28 5.85 29.12
CA ASN A 142 -16.31 5.25 28.27
C ASN A 142 -16.02 3.75 28.05
N SER A 143 -16.95 3.01 27.43
CA SER A 143 -16.72 1.58 27.11
C SER A 143 -16.02 1.36 25.77
N GLY A 144 -15.96 2.37 24.90
CA GLY A 144 -15.24 2.31 23.62
C GLY A 144 -16.00 1.60 22.51
N THR A 145 -17.31 1.32 22.68
CA THR A 145 -18.09 0.46 21.75
C THR A 145 -18.87 1.22 20.68
N SER A 146 -18.75 2.55 20.60
CA SER A 146 -19.34 3.38 19.53
C SER A 146 -18.68 4.77 19.50
N TRP A 147 -18.84 5.54 18.42
CA TRP A 147 -18.37 6.94 18.37
C TRP A 147 -18.90 7.81 19.52
N SER A 148 -20.18 7.66 19.89
CA SER A 148 -20.79 8.38 21.03
C SER A 148 -20.32 7.91 22.41
N ASP A 149 -19.53 6.85 22.47
CA ASP A 149 -18.96 6.24 23.68
C ASP A 149 -17.48 5.88 23.43
N ALA A 150 -16.78 6.67 22.63
CA ALA A 150 -15.39 6.39 22.23
C ALA A 150 -14.42 6.63 23.40
N PHE A 151 -13.29 5.91 23.41
CA PHE A 151 -12.14 6.27 24.23
C PHE A 151 -11.54 7.60 23.75
N ALA A 152 -10.83 8.31 24.61
CA ALA A 152 -10.09 9.52 24.22
C ALA A 152 -8.72 9.18 23.63
N THR A 153 -8.09 8.08 24.08
CA THR A 153 -6.72 7.71 23.70
C THR A 153 -6.61 6.37 23.00
N ILE A 154 -5.63 6.27 22.09
CA ILE A 154 -5.28 5.03 21.37
C ILE A 154 -4.72 4.01 22.35
N GLY A 155 -3.85 4.44 23.28
CA GLY A 155 -3.30 3.59 24.34
C GLY A 155 -4.39 2.96 25.21
N LYS A 156 -5.49 3.67 25.49
CA LYS A 156 -6.64 3.10 26.20
C LYS A 156 -7.31 1.99 25.40
N ALA A 157 -7.54 2.17 24.10
CA ALA A 157 -8.12 1.12 23.25
C ALA A 157 -7.20 -0.10 23.14
N LEU A 158 -5.89 0.12 22.92
CA LEU A 158 -4.88 -0.95 22.90
C LEU A 158 -4.82 -1.74 24.22
N SER A 159 -5.13 -1.10 25.36
CA SER A 159 -5.16 -1.78 26.67
C SER A 159 -6.31 -2.78 26.83
N VAL A 160 -7.42 -2.62 26.10
CA VAL A 160 -8.60 -3.50 26.19
C VAL A 160 -8.75 -4.45 25.00
N ALA A 161 -8.20 -4.08 23.84
CA ALA A 161 -8.28 -4.88 22.62
C ALA A 161 -7.52 -6.21 22.73
N THR A 162 -8.00 -7.19 21.97
CA THR A 162 -7.54 -8.59 21.92
C THR A 162 -7.26 -9.02 20.47
N ASP A 163 -6.76 -10.25 20.27
CA ASP A 163 -6.45 -10.76 18.94
C ASP A 163 -7.70 -10.81 18.04
N GLY A 164 -7.60 -10.20 16.86
CA GLY A 164 -8.67 -10.09 15.87
C GLY A 164 -9.53 -8.82 16.02
N ASP A 165 -9.27 -7.97 17.01
CA ASP A 165 -9.96 -6.68 17.14
C ASP A 165 -9.41 -5.63 16.17
N THR A 166 -10.29 -4.84 15.58
CA THR A 166 -9.99 -3.58 14.92
C THR A 166 -10.17 -2.43 15.92
N ILE A 167 -9.39 -1.35 15.78
CA ILE A 167 -9.54 -0.10 16.53
C ILE A 167 -9.70 1.02 15.51
N LEU A 168 -10.89 1.60 15.43
CA LEU A 168 -11.23 2.73 14.58
C LEU A 168 -10.90 4.05 15.30
N VAL A 169 -10.00 4.84 14.71
CA VAL A 169 -9.50 6.09 15.28
C VAL A 169 -9.94 7.27 14.43
N ALA A 170 -10.71 8.19 15.01
CA ALA A 170 -11.18 9.40 14.34
C ALA A 170 -10.02 10.32 13.94
N ASP A 171 -10.24 11.13 12.89
CA ASP A 171 -9.33 12.15 12.38
C ASP A 171 -9.13 13.31 13.37
N ALA A 172 -8.28 13.08 14.36
CA ALA A 172 -7.89 14.05 15.37
C ALA A 172 -6.38 13.97 15.62
N THR A 173 -5.85 14.88 16.46
CA THR A 173 -4.44 14.85 16.89
C THR A 173 -4.30 14.17 18.24
N TYR A 174 -3.56 13.07 18.26
CA TYR A 174 -3.25 12.24 19.42
C TYR A 174 -1.81 12.52 19.85
N ASN A 175 -1.66 13.09 21.06
CA ASN A 175 -0.34 13.41 21.63
C ASN A 175 0.13 12.21 22.48
N GLU A 176 0.37 11.08 21.82
CA GLU A 176 0.69 9.80 22.44
C GLU A 176 2.04 9.26 21.94
N THR A 177 2.71 8.49 22.80
CA THR A 177 4.02 7.88 22.53
C THR A 177 4.04 6.45 23.06
N ASP A 178 4.98 5.66 22.55
CA ASP A 178 5.30 4.30 22.99
C ASP A 178 4.08 3.35 23.04
N LEU A 179 3.18 3.52 22.07
CA LEU A 179 2.04 2.63 21.83
C LEU A 179 2.59 1.24 21.46
N ASN A 180 2.11 0.19 22.14
CA ASN A 180 2.61 -1.17 21.96
C ASN A 180 1.43 -2.14 21.88
N PHE A 181 1.45 -3.05 20.90
CA PHE A 181 0.39 -4.04 20.70
C PHE A 181 0.56 -5.25 21.63
N ASN A 182 1.74 -5.42 22.23
CA ASN A 182 2.11 -6.51 23.16
C ASN A 182 1.92 -7.89 22.51
N GLY A 183 2.35 -8.02 21.25
CA GLY A 183 2.21 -9.23 20.43
C GLY A 183 0.80 -9.49 19.89
N LYS A 184 -0.17 -8.61 20.17
CA LYS A 184 -1.57 -8.82 19.79
C LYS A 184 -1.84 -8.51 18.31
N LYS A 185 -2.74 -9.31 17.73
CA LYS A 185 -3.20 -9.23 16.34
C LYS A 185 -4.31 -8.20 16.18
N ILE A 186 -3.95 -6.93 16.35
CA ILE A 186 -4.88 -5.80 16.31
C ILE A 186 -4.78 -5.08 14.97
N HIS A 187 -5.91 -4.68 14.38
CA HIS A 187 -5.94 -3.75 13.24
C HIS A 187 -6.25 -2.33 13.74
N LEU A 188 -5.23 -1.55 14.02
CA LEU A 188 -5.36 -0.13 14.33
C LEU A 188 -5.56 0.66 13.02
N ARG A 189 -6.71 1.32 12.87
CA ARG A 189 -7.17 1.94 11.62
C ARG A 189 -7.68 3.37 11.83
N GLY A 190 -7.03 4.32 11.18
CA GLY A 190 -7.53 5.69 11.10
C GLY A 190 -8.70 5.85 10.13
N VAL A 191 -9.65 6.73 10.47
CA VAL A 191 -10.84 7.02 9.66
C VAL A 191 -11.20 8.50 9.67
N ASP A 192 -11.75 8.97 8.55
CA ASP A 192 -12.42 10.27 8.40
C ASP A 192 -13.78 10.22 9.13
N HIS A 193 -13.89 10.92 10.26
CA HIS A 193 -15.05 10.93 11.14
C HIS A 193 -15.65 12.33 11.32
N HIS A 194 -14.79 13.35 11.48
CA HIS A 194 -15.16 14.73 11.73
C HIS A 194 -15.35 15.51 10.43
N SER A 195 -16.42 16.30 10.37
CA SER A 195 -16.65 17.14 9.21
C SER A 195 -15.68 18.34 9.12
N GLY A 196 -14.62 18.19 8.32
CA GLY A 196 -13.86 19.32 7.76
C GLY A 196 -12.58 19.75 8.49
N GLY A 197 -11.85 18.80 9.10
CA GLY A 197 -10.57 19.06 9.74
C GLY A 197 -9.41 18.31 9.09
N LEU A 198 -9.36 17.01 9.30
CA LEU A 198 -8.35 16.09 8.80
C LEU A 198 -9.02 15.04 7.89
N THR A 199 -8.25 14.16 7.24
CA THR A 199 -8.79 12.99 6.52
C THR A 199 -8.31 11.66 7.10
N GLN A 200 -7.45 11.74 8.11
CA GLN A 200 -6.89 10.63 8.86
C GLN A 200 -6.31 11.16 10.19
N PRO A 201 -6.28 10.35 11.26
CA PRO A 201 -5.65 10.72 12.54
C PRO A 201 -4.17 11.10 12.40
N VAL A 202 -3.73 11.99 13.29
CA VAL A 202 -2.35 12.41 13.45
C VAL A 202 -1.85 11.95 14.82
N ILE A 203 -0.86 11.06 14.87
CA ILE A 203 -0.08 10.79 16.08
C ILE A 203 1.11 11.75 16.07
N ASP A 204 1.09 12.70 17.00
CA ASP A 204 2.14 13.73 17.14
C ASP A 204 2.91 13.48 18.44
N CYS A 205 4.15 13.00 18.32
CA CYS A 205 4.99 12.73 19.49
C CYS A 205 5.63 13.99 20.08
N GLY A 206 5.45 15.16 19.46
CA GLY A 206 5.88 16.46 20.00
C GLY A 206 7.38 16.59 20.28
N GLY A 207 8.23 15.81 19.60
CA GLY A 207 9.68 15.73 19.85
C GLY A 207 10.09 14.85 21.03
N ASN A 208 9.19 14.00 21.56
CA ASN A 208 9.46 13.14 22.72
C ASN A 208 9.17 11.68 22.38
N GLY A 209 10.19 10.81 22.40
CA GLY A 209 10.00 9.38 22.17
C GLY A 209 9.53 9.05 20.75
N ARG A 210 8.81 7.95 20.59
CA ARG A 210 8.32 7.44 19.30
C ARG A 210 6.84 7.10 19.39
N ALA A 211 6.16 6.92 18.26
CA ALA A 211 4.75 6.56 18.24
C ALA A 211 4.52 5.10 18.66
N PHE A 212 5.28 4.16 18.07
CA PHE A 212 5.09 2.73 18.31
C PHE A 212 6.37 1.98 18.71
N VAL A 213 6.21 0.99 19.57
CA VAL A 213 7.19 -0.07 19.86
C VAL A 213 6.55 -1.41 19.53
N PHE A 214 7.23 -2.21 18.70
CA PHE A 214 6.87 -3.59 18.39
C PHE A 214 8.06 -4.47 18.78
N ASP A 215 7.96 -5.10 19.94
CA ASP A 215 9.05 -5.84 20.59
C ASP A 215 8.60 -7.20 21.15
N SER A 216 7.37 -7.61 20.84
CA SER A 216 6.62 -8.66 21.53
C SER A 216 6.15 -9.79 20.58
N GLY A 217 6.71 -9.86 19.37
CA GLY A 217 6.43 -10.90 18.40
C GLY A 217 5.21 -10.62 17.52
N GLU A 218 4.87 -9.34 17.32
CA GLU A 218 3.83 -8.92 16.39
C GLU A 218 4.03 -9.51 14.99
N THR A 219 2.96 -9.98 14.35
CA THR A 219 2.99 -10.53 12.98
C THR A 219 2.37 -9.55 11.99
N ASP A 220 2.32 -9.93 10.72
CA ASP A 220 1.58 -9.25 9.65
C ASP A 220 0.11 -8.92 9.99
N ASP A 221 -0.55 -9.74 10.83
CA ASP A 221 -1.88 -9.50 11.42
C ASP A 221 -1.94 -8.31 12.40
N SER A 222 -0.79 -7.80 12.87
CA SER A 222 -0.68 -6.58 13.67
C SER A 222 -0.54 -5.38 12.73
N VAL A 223 -1.63 -4.64 12.51
CA VAL A 223 -1.74 -3.64 11.43
C VAL A 223 -1.84 -2.23 11.98
N VAL A 224 -1.02 -1.31 11.45
CA VAL A 224 -1.20 0.15 11.55
C VAL A 224 -1.59 0.68 10.17
N ASP A 225 -2.78 1.27 10.07
CA ASP A 225 -3.43 1.65 8.81
C ASP A 225 -3.98 3.08 8.83
N ASN A 226 -3.59 3.90 7.85
CA ASN A 226 -4.18 5.24 7.60
C ASN A 226 -3.93 6.25 8.74
N PHE A 227 -2.66 6.54 9.06
CA PHE A 227 -2.23 7.52 10.06
C PHE A 227 -1.20 8.51 9.50
N VAL A 228 -1.23 9.77 9.93
CA VAL A 228 -0.01 10.60 9.98
C VAL A 228 0.71 10.27 11.29
N ILE A 229 2.02 10.04 11.22
CA ILE A 229 2.89 9.83 12.37
C ILE A 229 4.04 10.82 12.26
N GLN A 230 4.13 11.76 13.20
CA GLN A 230 5.02 12.90 13.08
C GLN A 230 5.70 13.33 14.37
N ASN A 231 6.80 14.09 14.21
CA ASN A 231 7.60 14.68 15.28
C ASN A 231 8.10 13.65 16.32
N GLY A 232 8.22 12.37 15.94
CA GLY A 232 8.94 11.37 16.71
C GLY A 232 10.42 11.75 16.85
N SER A 233 11.01 11.54 18.02
CA SER A 233 12.42 11.83 18.30
C SER A 233 12.97 10.83 19.33
N ALA A 234 13.67 9.81 18.83
CA ALA A 234 14.24 8.72 19.62
C ALA A 234 15.72 8.46 19.29
N GLN A 235 16.37 7.54 19.99
CA GLN A 235 17.72 7.11 19.63
C GLN A 235 17.71 6.37 18.28
N CYS A 236 16.92 5.31 18.17
CA CYS A 236 16.60 4.63 16.92
C CYS A 236 15.09 4.49 16.76
N GLY A 237 14.61 4.49 15.51
CA GLY A 237 13.19 4.37 15.18
C GLY A 237 12.42 5.58 15.69
N GLY A 238 12.58 6.72 15.02
CA GLY A 238 12.01 7.99 15.46
C GLY A 238 10.49 7.95 15.63
N ALA A 239 9.79 7.26 14.72
CA ALA A 239 8.36 6.99 14.80
C ALA A 239 8.03 5.57 15.25
N ILE A 240 8.74 4.56 14.75
CA ILE A 240 8.47 3.14 15.00
C ILE A 240 9.78 2.38 15.22
N TYR A 241 9.83 1.54 16.25
CA TYR A 241 10.90 0.57 16.44
C TYR A 241 10.35 -0.86 16.43
N CYS A 242 10.82 -1.68 15.49
CA CYS A 242 10.53 -3.10 15.37
C CYS A 242 11.75 -3.93 15.79
N THR A 243 11.57 -4.82 16.76
CA THR A 243 12.63 -5.70 17.28
C THR A 243 12.08 -7.05 17.76
N ASN A 244 12.95 -8.00 18.16
CA ASN A 244 12.59 -9.34 18.65
C ASN A 244 11.68 -10.13 17.68
N SER A 245 12.03 -10.17 16.39
CA SER A 245 11.23 -10.82 15.33
C SER A 245 9.83 -10.21 15.10
N SER A 246 9.54 -9.00 15.60
CA SER A 246 8.24 -8.34 15.46
C SER A 246 8.10 -7.66 14.09
N SER A 247 7.22 -8.20 13.24
CA SER A 247 7.12 -7.86 11.81
C SER A 247 5.68 -7.41 11.44
N PRO A 248 5.21 -6.26 11.97
CA PRO A 248 3.87 -5.74 11.72
C PRO A 248 3.62 -5.32 10.26
N THR A 249 2.34 -5.16 9.90
CA THR A 249 1.93 -4.48 8.67
C THR A 249 1.72 -2.98 8.93
N ILE A 250 2.41 -2.13 8.19
CA ILE A 250 2.32 -0.68 8.25
C ILE A 250 1.86 -0.20 6.88
N ARG A 251 0.67 0.40 6.76
CA ARG A 251 0.12 0.74 5.44
C ARG A 251 -0.69 2.02 5.38
N ASN A 252 -0.68 2.67 4.22
CA ASN A 252 -1.37 3.94 3.97
C ASN A 252 -0.96 5.06 4.95
N CYS A 253 0.23 5.00 5.53
CA CYS A 253 0.68 5.95 6.57
C CYS A 253 1.59 7.05 6.02
N ILE A 254 1.59 8.22 6.66
CA ILE A 254 2.48 9.34 6.37
C ILE A 254 3.42 9.53 7.56
N PHE A 255 4.71 9.25 7.35
CA PHE A 255 5.79 9.55 8.29
C PHE A 255 6.39 10.90 7.96
N ASN A 256 6.11 11.91 8.79
CA ASN A 256 6.54 13.29 8.54
C ASN A 256 7.47 13.81 9.65
N SER A 257 8.64 14.32 9.26
CA SER A 257 9.55 15.06 10.16
C SER A 257 9.94 14.29 11.44
N ASN A 258 10.02 12.96 11.37
CA ASN A 258 10.51 12.13 12.47
C ASN A 258 12.05 12.11 12.49
N HIS A 259 12.61 11.92 13.67
CA HIS A 259 14.04 12.03 13.92
C HIS A 259 14.57 10.84 14.73
N ALA A 260 15.69 10.28 14.28
CA ALA A 260 16.52 9.37 15.04
C ALA A 260 17.90 10.02 15.29
N GLN A 261 18.52 9.68 16.41
CA GLN A 261 19.94 9.95 16.59
C GLN A 261 20.73 8.99 15.69
N ASP A 262 20.59 7.69 15.88
CA ASP A 262 21.45 6.71 15.23
C ASP A 262 20.78 6.12 13.98
N TYR A 263 19.70 5.34 14.11
CA TYR A 263 19.16 4.57 12.98
C TYR A 263 17.65 4.73 12.78
N GLY A 264 17.22 4.87 11.52
CA GLY A 264 15.82 4.82 11.12
C GLY A 264 15.04 6.05 11.58
N GLY A 265 15.18 7.17 10.87
CA GLY A 265 14.56 8.45 11.24
C GLY A 265 13.05 8.37 11.41
N ALA A 266 12.37 7.50 10.67
CA ALA A 266 10.99 7.08 10.94
C ALA A 266 10.94 5.65 11.52
N ILE A 267 11.39 4.64 10.77
CA ILE A 267 11.25 3.23 11.14
C ILE A 267 12.63 2.61 11.33
N TYR A 268 12.84 1.91 12.43
CA TYR A 268 14.01 1.06 12.63
C TYR A 268 13.61 -0.40 12.80
N CYS A 269 14.28 -1.29 12.07
CA CYS A 269 14.08 -2.73 12.10
C CYS A 269 15.37 -3.42 12.56
N TRP A 270 15.34 -4.10 13.70
CA TRP A 270 16.42 -4.94 14.20
C TRP A 270 15.90 -6.38 14.35
N ASP A 271 16.46 -7.35 13.61
CA ASP A 271 15.95 -8.73 13.60
C ASP A 271 14.42 -8.75 13.37
N SER A 272 13.94 -7.99 12.39
CA SER A 272 12.49 -7.76 12.17
C SER A 272 12.22 -7.35 10.72
N SER A 273 11.14 -7.86 10.12
CA SER A 273 10.87 -7.67 8.69
C SER A 273 9.43 -7.21 8.44
N PRO A 274 9.04 -6.01 8.92
CA PRO A 274 7.68 -5.48 8.72
C PRO A 274 7.32 -5.34 7.23
N THR A 275 6.02 -5.34 6.96
CA THR A 275 5.48 -5.05 5.62
C THR A 275 5.02 -3.60 5.56
N VAL A 276 5.68 -2.79 4.75
CA VAL A 276 5.45 -1.33 4.63
C VAL A 276 4.86 -1.03 3.24
N THR A 277 3.60 -0.62 3.17
CA THR A 277 2.90 -0.47 1.87
C THR A 277 2.11 0.82 1.71
N ASN A 278 2.19 1.45 0.54
CA ASN A 278 1.49 2.71 0.22
C ASN A 278 1.79 3.85 1.22
N CYS A 279 2.99 3.89 1.79
CA CYS A 279 3.39 4.86 2.81
C CYS A 279 4.17 6.03 2.20
N THR A 280 4.04 7.21 2.80
CA THR A 280 4.85 8.40 2.45
C THR A 280 5.81 8.73 3.58
N PHE A 281 7.10 8.82 3.28
CA PHE A 281 8.16 9.23 4.18
C PHE A 281 8.68 10.60 3.73
N SER A 282 8.34 11.66 4.45
CA SER A 282 8.68 13.04 4.13
C SER A 282 9.54 13.69 5.23
N GLY A 283 10.73 14.17 4.86
CA GLY A 283 11.56 14.99 5.75
C GLY A 283 12.04 14.30 7.03
N ASN A 284 12.02 12.97 7.09
CA ASN A 284 12.54 12.23 8.25
C ASN A 284 14.08 12.27 8.26
N SER A 285 14.70 12.12 9.43
CA SER A 285 16.15 12.29 9.57
C SER A 285 16.86 11.37 10.57
N ALA A 286 18.11 11.00 10.27
CA ALA A 286 19.01 10.27 11.16
C ALA A 286 20.39 10.98 11.22
N ASN A 287 20.67 11.75 12.27
CA ASN A 287 21.74 12.77 12.24
C ASN A 287 22.80 12.67 13.35
N GLY A 288 22.90 11.54 14.04
CA GLY A 288 23.95 11.20 14.99
C GLY A 288 25.26 10.76 14.32
N VAL A 289 26.12 10.11 15.10
CA VAL A 289 27.42 9.61 14.64
C VAL A 289 27.24 8.19 14.10
N GLN A 290 27.70 7.94 12.87
CA GLN A 290 27.46 6.69 12.11
C GLN A 290 25.98 6.46 11.72
N ALA A 291 25.17 7.52 11.69
CA ALA A 291 23.73 7.40 11.52
C ALA A 291 23.27 6.83 10.15
N GLY A 292 22.27 5.96 10.16
CA GLY A 292 21.80 5.24 8.98
C GLY A 292 20.29 5.36 8.75
N GLY A 293 19.87 5.53 7.50
CA GLY A 293 18.47 5.42 7.09
C GLY A 293 17.63 6.60 7.55
N GLY A 294 17.69 7.72 6.82
CA GLY A 294 16.94 8.93 7.15
C GLY A 294 15.43 8.71 7.28
N ALA A 295 14.86 7.72 6.58
CA ALA A 295 13.51 7.22 6.81
C ALA A 295 13.51 5.83 7.47
N ILE A 296 14.16 4.83 6.86
CA ILE A 296 14.12 3.43 7.30
C ILE A 296 15.54 2.89 7.46
N ALA A 297 15.82 2.22 8.58
CA ALA A 297 17.05 1.42 8.74
C ALA A 297 16.72 -0.04 9.05
N CYS A 298 17.46 -0.96 8.43
CA CYS A 298 17.29 -2.40 8.54
C CYS A 298 18.61 -3.05 8.96
N GLU A 299 18.63 -3.67 10.14
CA GLU A 299 19.83 -4.32 10.69
C GLU A 299 19.56 -5.74 11.18
N SER A 300 20.62 -6.56 11.24
CA SER A 300 20.61 -7.91 11.80
C SER A 300 19.57 -8.84 11.13
N ASN A 301 19.75 -9.15 9.85
CA ASN A 301 18.86 -9.98 9.01
C ASN A 301 17.46 -9.39 8.76
N SER A 302 17.26 -8.09 8.96
CA SER A 302 15.97 -7.42 8.72
C SER A 302 15.72 -7.24 7.22
N SER A 303 14.72 -7.93 6.68
CA SER A 303 14.41 -7.91 5.23
C SER A 303 12.94 -7.53 4.99
N PRO A 304 12.52 -6.30 5.36
CA PRO A 304 11.14 -5.86 5.17
C PRO A 304 10.74 -5.80 3.70
N THR A 305 9.44 -5.95 3.45
CA THR A 305 8.84 -5.65 2.14
C THR A 305 8.35 -4.21 2.13
N ILE A 306 8.80 -3.43 1.17
CA ILE A 306 8.51 -2.00 1.03
C ILE A 306 7.91 -1.80 -0.37
N SER A 307 6.62 -1.45 -0.47
CA SER A 307 6.00 -1.28 -1.79
C SER A 307 5.00 -0.13 -1.92
N GLY A 308 4.89 0.46 -3.11
CA GLY A 308 4.02 1.62 -3.35
C GLY A 308 4.40 2.87 -2.55
N CYS A 309 5.63 2.93 -2.02
CA CYS A 309 6.05 3.94 -1.05
C CYS A 309 6.75 5.14 -1.71
N THR A 310 6.54 6.32 -1.13
CA THR A 310 7.23 7.56 -1.55
C THR A 310 8.19 8.02 -0.46
N PHE A 311 9.45 8.24 -0.80
CA PHE A 311 10.50 8.79 0.05
C PHE A 311 10.93 10.15 -0.49
N SER A 312 10.54 11.23 0.19
CA SER A 312 10.83 12.61 -0.23
C SER A 312 11.61 13.40 0.82
N GLY A 313 12.76 13.96 0.43
CA GLY A 313 13.51 14.89 1.29
C GLY A 313 14.02 14.31 2.61
N ASN A 314 14.08 12.98 2.75
CA ASN A 314 14.64 12.36 3.94
C ASN A 314 16.18 12.52 3.93
N ASN A 315 16.78 12.67 5.11
CA ASN A 315 18.21 12.97 5.22
C ASN A 315 18.94 12.17 6.30
N THR A 316 20.23 11.96 6.09
CA THR A 316 21.14 11.41 7.09
C THR A 316 22.48 12.13 7.04
N ASN A 317 23.22 12.09 8.14
CA ASN A 317 24.61 12.50 8.13
C ASN A 317 25.53 11.47 7.47
N TYR A 318 25.29 10.16 7.61
CA TYR A 318 26.19 9.12 7.09
C TYR A 318 25.60 8.31 5.93
N PHE A 319 24.74 7.31 6.19
CA PHE A 319 24.41 6.28 5.20
C PHE A 319 22.93 6.21 4.87
N GLY A 320 22.55 6.32 3.60
CA GLY A 320 21.17 6.08 3.15
C GLY A 320 20.22 7.20 3.53
N GLY A 321 20.11 8.24 2.69
CA GLY A 321 19.23 9.39 2.96
C GLY A 321 17.75 9.00 3.14
N ALA A 322 17.29 7.94 2.48
CA ALA A 322 16.01 7.30 2.76
C ALA A 322 16.16 5.96 3.49
N ILE A 323 16.87 4.99 2.90
CA ILE A 323 16.97 3.61 3.40
C ILE A 323 18.43 3.23 3.64
N PHE A 324 18.72 2.65 4.80
CA PHE A 324 19.98 1.96 5.08
C PHE A 324 19.72 0.50 5.40
N CYS A 325 20.53 -0.41 4.86
CA CYS A 325 20.47 -1.82 5.22
C CYS A 325 21.87 -2.41 5.46
N GLU A 326 22.02 -3.09 6.59
CA GLU A 326 23.30 -3.63 7.07
C GLU A 326 23.14 -5.01 7.73
N ASN A 327 24.22 -5.79 7.78
CA ASN A 327 24.29 -7.10 8.45
C ASN A 327 23.25 -8.10 7.89
N SER A 328 23.40 -8.48 6.62
CA SER A 328 22.52 -9.43 5.90
C SER A 328 21.05 -8.99 5.75
N SER A 329 20.78 -7.69 5.84
CA SER A 329 19.43 -7.12 5.78
C SER A 329 19.07 -6.78 4.33
N SER A 330 18.23 -7.59 3.68
CA SER A 330 18.00 -7.50 2.23
C SER A 330 16.53 -7.19 1.90
N PRO A 331 16.08 -5.94 2.08
CA PRO A 331 14.69 -5.57 1.84
C PRO A 331 14.27 -5.75 0.37
N SER A 332 12.98 -6.00 0.19
CA SER A 332 12.33 -6.02 -1.13
C SER A 332 11.65 -4.68 -1.36
N ILE A 333 12.10 -3.92 -2.36
CA ILE A 333 11.67 -2.55 -2.64
C ILE A 333 11.01 -2.53 -4.02
N ILE A 334 9.69 -2.32 -4.07
CA ILE A 334 8.87 -2.51 -5.29
C ILE A 334 8.00 -1.28 -5.53
N ASN A 335 7.94 -0.75 -6.75
CA ASN A 335 7.05 0.37 -7.10
C ASN A 335 7.18 1.56 -6.13
N CYS A 336 8.43 2.00 -5.89
CA CYS A 336 8.74 3.06 -4.93
C CYS A 336 9.37 4.28 -5.61
N THR A 337 9.08 5.47 -5.10
CA THR A 337 9.66 6.73 -5.55
C THR A 337 10.60 7.30 -4.51
N PHE A 338 11.82 7.64 -4.90
CA PHE A 338 12.84 8.29 -4.07
C PHE A 338 13.18 9.64 -4.69
N SER A 339 12.74 10.73 -4.07
CA SER A 339 12.93 12.09 -4.58
C SER A 339 13.65 13.00 -3.58
N GLY A 340 14.77 13.59 -3.98
CA GLY A 340 15.47 14.61 -3.18
C GLY A 340 15.99 14.14 -1.81
N ASN A 341 16.17 12.83 -1.60
CA ASN A 341 16.76 12.31 -0.36
C ASN A 341 18.27 12.60 -0.34
N SER A 342 18.88 12.72 0.85
CA SER A 342 20.28 13.13 0.95
C SER A 342 21.13 12.47 2.05
N ALA A 343 22.38 12.16 1.72
CA ALA A 343 23.43 11.75 2.65
C ALA A 343 24.50 12.86 2.76
N ALA A 344 24.45 13.62 3.87
CA ALA A 344 25.12 14.92 3.99
C ALA A 344 26.65 14.84 4.14
N SER A 345 27.21 13.74 4.65
CA SER A 345 28.67 13.55 4.79
C SER A 345 29.21 12.31 4.07
N TYR A 346 28.45 11.21 3.98
CA TYR A 346 28.95 9.95 3.37
C TYR A 346 28.14 9.51 2.13
N HIS A 347 27.47 8.36 2.16
CA HIS A 347 27.13 7.59 0.95
C HIS A 347 25.64 7.22 0.83
N GLY A 348 25.18 7.02 -0.40
CA GLY A 348 23.82 6.54 -0.70
C GLY A 348 22.77 7.60 -0.43
N GLY A 349 22.61 8.55 -1.35
CA GLY A 349 21.67 9.66 -1.17
C GLY A 349 20.21 9.22 -1.01
N ALA A 350 19.81 8.09 -1.62
CA ALA A 350 18.56 7.40 -1.31
C ALA A 350 18.80 6.12 -0.50
N ILE A 351 19.56 5.17 -1.03
CA ILE A 351 19.74 3.82 -0.46
C ILE A 351 21.23 3.54 -0.22
N ALA A 352 21.56 2.99 0.94
CA ALA A 352 22.89 2.52 1.28
C ALA A 352 22.85 1.07 1.78
N CYS A 353 23.74 0.21 1.26
CA CYS A 353 23.78 -1.23 1.54
C CYS A 353 25.18 -1.64 2.02
N ASN A 354 25.29 -2.14 3.26
CA ASN A 354 26.49 -2.79 3.77
C ASN A 354 26.23 -4.29 3.93
N SER A 355 27.04 -5.16 3.30
CA SER A 355 26.91 -6.62 3.45
C SER A 355 25.47 -7.12 3.22
N SER A 356 24.76 -6.49 2.28
CA SER A 356 23.31 -6.55 2.14
C SER A 356 22.89 -6.43 0.68
N SER A 357 21.90 -7.20 0.25
CA SER A 357 21.59 -7.39 -1.18
C SER A 357 20.09 -7.18 -1.47
N PRO A 358 19.57 -5.94 -1.35
CA PRO A 358 18.17 -5.67 -1.61
C PRO A 358 17.78 -5.94 -3.08
N THR A 359 16.51 -6.25 -3.29
CA THR A 359 15.90 -6.24 -4.63
C THR A 359 15.14 -4.95 -4.83
N ILE A 360 15.41 -4.25 -5.93
CA ILE A 360 14.83 -2.95 -6.26
C ILE A 360 14.13 -3.08 -7.62
N THR A 361 12.81 -3.01 -7.65
CA THR A 361 11.99 -3.28 -8.84
C THR A 361 10.97 -2.18 -9.07
N ASP A 362 10.77 -1.74 -10.30
CA ASP A 362 9.77 -0.73 -10.69
C ASP A 362 9.95 0.62 -9.95
N CYS A 363 11.18 1.02 -9.63
CA CYS A 363 11.46 2.18 -8.77
C CYS A 363 12.01 3.41 -9.54
N THR A 364 11.66 4.60 -9.07
CA THR A 364 12.17 5.87 -9.62
C THR A 364 13.01 6.62 -8.58
N PHE A 365 14.24 6.98 -8.95
CA PHE A 365 15.20 7.74 -8.15
C PHE A 365 15.48 9.08 -8.83
N THR A 366 14.96 10.18 -8.30
CA THR A 366 15.07 11.52 -8.88
C THR A 366 15.74 12.50 -7.93
N GLY A 367 16.83 13.14 -8.36
CA GLY A 367 17.45 14.26 -7.64
C GLY A 367 17.98 13.92 -6.23
N ASN A 368 18.23 12.64 -5.93
CA ASN A 368 18.84 12.24 -4.66
C ASN A 368 20.32 12.60 -4.65
N SER A 369 20.88 12.89 -3.47
CA SER A 369 22.23 13.44 -3.37
C SER A 369 23.10 12.87 -2.26
N ALA A 370 24.39 12.68 -2.53
CA ALA A 370 25.39 12.27 -1.54
C ALA A 370 26.59 13.22 -1.56
N ASN A 371 27.19 13.49 -0.39
CA ASN A 371 28.46 14.22 -0.36
C ASN A 371 29.62 13.37 -0.86
N THR A 372 29.62 12.06 -0.59
CA THR A 372 30.72 11.19 -0.98
C THR A 372 30.37 10.31 -2.18
N TYR A 373 29.63 9.21 -1.99
CA TYR A 373 29.45 8.19 -3.04
C TYR A 373 27.98 7.81 -3.23
N GLY A 374 27.57 7.58 -4.48
CA GLY A 374 26.25 7.01 -4.82
C GLY A 374 25.11 7.98 -4.55
N GLY A 375 24.81 8.87 -5.51
CA GLY A 375 23.79 9.90 -5.33
C GLY A 375 22.39 9.30 -5.12
N ALA A 376 22.09 8.16 -5.74
CA ALA A 376 20.93 7.34 -5.40
C ALA A 376 21.31 6.13 -4.53
N VAL A 377 22.18 5.24 -5.02
CA VAL A 377 22.48 3.94 -4.39
C VAL A 377 23.97 3.79 -4.13
N CYS A 378 24.36 3.37 -2.92
CA CYS A 378 25.72 2.95 -2.62
C CYS A 378 25.72 1.55 -1.98
N CYS A 379 26.62 0.67 -2.41
CA CYS A 379 26.72 -0.70 -1.93
C CYS A 379 28.18 -1.06 -1.63
N TRP A 380 28.44 -1.62 -0.46
CA TRP A 380 29.79 -2.05 -0.05
C TRP A 380 29.82 -3.37 0.73
N ASP A 381 31.03 -3.88 0.95
CA ASP A 381 31.35 -5.12 1.67
C ASP A 381 30.57 -6.35 1.19
N SER A 382 30.84 -6.80 -0.04
CA SER A 382 30.22 -8.00 -0.65
C SER A 382 28.70 -7.93 -0.83
N SER A 383 28.14 -6.72 -0.88
CA SER A 383 26.75 -6.50 -1.29
C SER A 383 26.52 -6.94 -2.75
N SER A 384 25.30 -7.33 -3.11
CA SER A 384 24.93 -7.78 -4.47
C SER A 384 23.47 -7.48 -4.82
N PRO A 385 23.02 -6.20 -4.80
CA PRO A 385 21.65 -5.84 -5.18
C PRO A 385 21.29 -6.21 -6.62
N SER A 386 20.00 -6.47 -6.82
CA SER A 386 19.37 -6.63 -8.13
C SER A 386 18.44 -5.45 -8.37
N ILE A 387 18.66 -4.73 -9.47
CA ILE A 387 17.89 -3.53 -9.85
C ILE A 387 17.19 -3.82 -11.18
N VAL A 388 15.86 -3.68 -11.23
CA VAL A 388 15.08 -4.06 -12.41
C VAL A 388 14.00 -3.02 -12.69
N ASN A 389 13.82 -2.63 -13.95
CA ASN A 389 12.80 -1.66 -14.36
C ASN A 389 12.86 -0.34 -13.55
N CYS A 390 14.04 0.27 -13.45
CA CYS A 390 14.24 1.45 -12.61
C CYS A 390 14.74 2.67 -13.39
N ILE A 391 14.36 3.86 -12.95
CA ILE A 391 14.86 5.14 -13.46
C ILE A 391 15.77 5.78 -12.42
N PHE A 392 16.95 6.23 -12.86
CA PHE A 392 17.87 7.06 -12.11
C PHE A 392 18.05 8.38 -12.86
N SER A 393 17.38 9.43 -12.38
CA SER A 393 17.31 10.75 -13.02
C SER A 393 17.90 11.85 -12.13
N GLY A 394 18.86 12.63 -12.64
CA GLY A 394 19.34 13.84 -11.96
C GLY A 394 19.99 13.63 -10.59
N ASN A 395 20.37 12.41 -10.21
CA ASN A 395 21.00 12.14 -8.92
C ASN A 395 22.45 12.63 -8.93
N SER A 396 22.99 13.01 -7.77
CA SER A 396 24.31 13.65 -7.68
C SER A 396 25.15 13.13 -6.50
N ALA A 397 26.39 12.73 -6.75
CA ALA A 397 27.37 12.45 -5.70
C ALA A 397 28.56 13.39 -5.85
N TYR A 398 28.91 14.18 -4.82
CA TYR A 398 29.95 15.19 -5.02
C TYR A 398 31.32 14.59 -5.34
N PHE A 399 31.70 13.40 -4.85
CA PHE A 399 32.92 12.73 -5.33
C PHE A 399 32.68 11.76 -6.49
N ALA A 400 31.84 10.73 -6.33
CA ALA A 400 31.81 9.60 -7.27
C ALA A 400 30.46 8.84 -7.34
N GLY A 401 30.13 8.32 -8.53
CA GLY A 401 28.89 7.60 -8.85
C GLY A 401 27.63 8.43 -8.65
N GLY A 402 27.32 9.30 -9.61
CA GLY A 402 26.17 10.23 -9.51
C GLY A 402 24.83 9.53 -9.29
N ALA A 403 24.62 8.34 -9.87
CA ALA A 403 23.51 7.46 -9.49
C ALA A 403 23.97 6.36 -8.52
N VAL A 404 24.94 5.53 -8.93
CA VAL A 404 25.25 4.25 -8.27
C VAL A 404 26.74 4.09 -7.99
N VAL A 405 27.08 3.59 -6.80
CA VAL A 405 28.44 3.13 -6.45
C VAL A 405 28.43 1.70 -5.91
N CYS A 406 29.40 0.90 -6.35
CA CYS A 406 29.72 -0.41 -5.77
C CYS A 406 31.19 -0.47 -5.33
N LEU A 407 31.45 -0.79 -4.06
CA LEU A 407 32.79 -0.95 -3.50
C LEU A 407 32.94 -2.39 -2.98
N SER A 408 33.86 -3.16 -3.56
CA SER A 408 34.02 -4.60 -3.26
C SER A 408 32.68 -5.36 -3.29
N SER A 409 31.80 -5.02 -4.23
CA SER A 409 30.39 -5.43 -4.29
C SER A 409 29.92 -5.62 -5.73
N ASN A 410 28.91 -6.44 -5.96
CA ASN A 410 28.40 -6.68 -7.32
C ASN A 410 27.06 -5.96 -7.53
N LEU A 411 26.66 -5.81 -8.78
CA LEU A 411 25.33 -5.29 -9.11
C LEU A 411 24.87 -5.84 -10.45
N THR A 412 23.59 -6.20 -10.53
CA THR A 412 22.91 -6.44 -11.81
C THR A 412 21.80 -5.41 -11.99
N ALA A 413 21.83 -4.67 -13.09
CA ALA A 413 20.72 -3.83 -13.53
C ALA A 413 20.10 -4.40 -14.82
N THR A 414 18.78 -4.50 -14.88
CA THR A 414 18.05 -4.93 -16.08
C THR A 414 16.93 -3.95 -16.42
N ASN A 415 16.77 -3.57 -17.69
CA ASN A 415 15.72 -2.66 -18.15
C ASN A 415 15.69 -1.34 -17.35
N CYS A 416 16.86 -0.77 -17.06
CA CYS A 416 16.98 0.47 -16.28
C CYS A 416 17.41 1.66 -17.16
N THR A 417 17.03 2.87 -16.78
CA THR A 417 17.44 4.11 -17.45
C THR A 417 18.20 5.01 -16.48
N PHE A 418 19.45 5.34 -16.79
CA PHE A 418 20.31 6.26 -16.05
C PHE A 418 20.54 7.51 -16.89
N SER A 419 19.99 8.66 -16.49
CA SER A 419 20.15 9.91 -17.25
C SER A 419 20.24 11.17 -16.38
N GLY A 420 21.03 12.15 -16.82
CA GLY A 420 21.20 13.42 -16.13
C GLY A 420 21.88 13.34 -14.76
N ASN A 421 22.38 12.18 -14.35
CA ASN A 421 23.09 12.00 -13.08
C ASN A 421 24.48 12.65 -13.16
N SER A 422 25.05 13.02 -12.01
CA SER A 422 26.28 13.81 -12.00
C SER A 422 27.27 13.50 -10.86
N ALA A 423 28.57 13.59 -11.18
CA ALA A 423 29.64 13.68 -10.19
C ALA A 423 30.42 15.00 -10.35
N PRO A 424 29.98 16.11 -9.73
CA PRO A 424 30.53 17.45 -9.96
C PRO A 424 31.87 17.73 -9.23
N GLY A 425 32.47 16.75 -8.55
CA GLY A 425 33.76 16.89 -7.88
C GLY A 425 34.95 16.80 -8.83
N ASN A 426 35.98 17.61 -8.55
CA ASN A 426 37.18 17.71 -9.39
C ASN A 426 38.15 16.51 -9.29
N LEU A 427 37.79 15.42 -8.60
CA LEU A 427 38.66 14.25 -8.42
C LEU A 427 38.50 13.19 -9.53
N GLY A 428 37.46 13.30 -10.34
CA GLY A 428 37.03 12.23 -11.25
C GLY A 428 36.20 11.17 -10.52
N GLY A 429 35.27 10.58 -11.24
CA GLY A 429 34.34 9.57 -10.73
C GLY A 429 33.20 9.33 -11.70
N GLY A 430 32.46 8.25 -11.53
CA GLY A 430 31.35 7.84 -12.41
C GLY A 430 30.21 8.85 -12.41
N GLY A 431 29.83 9.41 -13.56
CA GLY A 431 28.68 10.32 -13.63
C GLY A 431 27.35 9.60 -13.44
N ALA A 432 27.18 8.39 -13.99
CA ALA A 432 26.09 7.48 -13.63
C ALA A 432 26.56 6.42 -12.63
N ILE A 433 27.50 5.56 -13.02
CA ILE A 433 27.90 4.37 -12.25
C ILE A 433 29.41 4.39 -11.98
N GLU A 434 29.80 4.08 -10.74
CA GLU A 434 31.19 3.78 -10.39
C GLU A 434 31.33 2.45 -9.66
N CYS A 435 32.41 1.72 -9.95
CA CYS A 435 32.68 0.43 -9.31
C CYS A 435 34.17 0.21 -9.00
N GLU A 436 34.49 -0.13 -7.74
CA GLU A 436 35.83 -0.53 -7.30
C GLU A 436 35.85 -1.98 -6.81
N GLN A 437 36.78 -2.82 -7.28
CA GLN A 437 36.93 -4.23 -6.88
C GLN A 437 35.64 -5.05 -7.05
N SER A 438 34.88 -4.75 -8.10
CA SER A 438 33.45 -5.06 -8.23
C SER A 438 33.10 -5.68 -9.58
N SER A 439 31.99 -6.42 -9.66
CA SER A 439 31.44 -6.93 -10.92
C SER A 439 30.04 -6.37 -11.18
N ILE A 440 29.89 -5.63 -12.29
CA ILE A 440 28.65 -4.97 -12.69
C ILE A 440 28.13 -5.58 -13.99
N THR A 441 26.86 -5.95 -14.03
CA THR A 441 26.17 -6.41 -15.26
C THR A 441 24.99 -5.50 -15.55
N LEU A 442 24.92 -4.97 -16.76
CA LEU A 442 23.83 -4.12 -17.24
C LEU A 442 23.19 -4.83 -18.45
N ASN A 443 21.88 -5.06 -18.40
CA ASN A 443 21.12 -5.72 -19.47
C ASN A 443 19.96 -4.83 -19.93
N ASN A 444 19.77 -4.62 -21.23
CA ASN A 444 18.68 -3.80 -21.76
C ASN A 444 18.60 -2.39 -21.11
N CYS A 445 19.73 -1.80 -20.70
CA CYS A 445 19.76 -0.52 -19.98
C CYS A 445 20.09 0.67 -20.89
N ILE A 446 19.59 1.86 -20.55
CA ILE A 446 20.03 3.13 -21.17
C ILE A 446 20.96 3.88 -20.19
N LEU A 447 22.12 4.32 -20.67
CA LEU A 447 23.05 5.21 -19.98
C LEU A 447 23.33 6.42 -20.89
N TRP A 448 22.68 7.55 -20.63
CA TRP A 448 22.76 8.71 -21.54
C TRP A 448 22.63 10.07 -20.85
N GLY A 449 23.50 11.00 -21.22
CA GLY A 449 23.44 12.39 -20.75
C GLY A 449 23.86 12.57 -19.30
N ASN A 450 24.65 11.64 -18.76
CA ASN A 450 25.23 11.77 -17.42
C ASN A 450 26.50 12.64 -17.48
N THR A 451 26.89 13.25 -16.36
CA THR A 451 27.89 14.34 -16.34
C THR A 451 28.88 14.24 -15.20
N ILE A 452 30.02 14.89 -15.36
CA ILE A 452 31.11 14.97 -14.37
C ILE A 452 31.73 16.36 -14.40
N ALA A 453 32.48 16.73 -13.37
CA ALA A 453 33.33 17.91 -13.43
C ALA A 453 34.23 17.87 -14.68
N SER A 454 34.19 18.92 -15.49
CA SER A 454 34.90 19.02 -16.76
C SER A 454 36.42 18.97 -16.54
N ASN A 455 36.99 17.77 -16.61
CA ASN A 455 38.42 17.40 -16.76
C ASN A 455 38.64 15.88 -16.57
N GLY A 456 37.68 15.15 -15.98
CA GLY A 456 37.71 13.68 -15.91
C GLY A 456 37.20 12.99 -17.18
N GLY A 457 37.34 11.67 -17.23
CA GLY A 457 36.50 10.77 -18.04
C GLY A 457 35.54 10.00 -17.14
N GLY A 458 34.77 9.06 -17.70
CA GLY A 458 33.85 8.20 -16.93
C GLY A 458 32.47 8.82 -16.65
N ARG A 459 31.96 9.70 -17.51
CA ARG A 459 30.62 10.31 -17.28
C ARG A 459 29.48 9.30 -17.24
N GLU A 460 29.61 8.18 -17.95
CA GLU A 460 28.67 7.07 -17.85
C GLU A 460 29.18 6.05 -16.83
N ILE A 461 30.42 5.54 -17.01
CA ILE A 461 30.97 4.46 -16.19
C ILE A 461 32.42 4.74 -15.79
N TRP A 462 32.72 4.60 -14.50
CA TRP A 462 34.08 4.59 -13.94
C TRP A 462 34.37 3.25 -13.25
N ALA A 463 35.47 2.58 -13.61
CA ALA A 463 35.81 1.25 -13.11
C ALA A 463 37.26 1.14 -12.61
N VAL A 464 37.45 0.63 -11.39
CA VAL A 464 38.76 0.42 -10.76
C VAL A 464 38.90 -1.02 -10.25
N ALA A 465 39.89 -1.78 -10.71
CA ALA A 465 40.03 -3.22 -10.41
C ALA A 465 38.74 -4.07 -10.59
N SER A 466 37.89 -3.68 -11.55
CA SER A 466 36.51 -4.17 -11.71
C SER A 466 36.23 -4.78 -13.09
N THR A 467 35.12 -5.51 -13.21
CA THR A 467 34.55 -5.94 -14.50
C THR A 467 33.15 -5.36 -14.69
N VAL A 468 32.91 -4.76 -15.85
CA VAL A 468 31.60 -4.21 -16.23
C VAL A 468 31.20 -4.79 -17.58
N THR A 469 30.05 -5.46 -17.63
CA THR A 469 29.49 -6.06 -18.85
C THR A 469 28.18 -5.39 -19.20
N LEU A 470 28.08 -4.88 -20.42
CA LEU A 470 26.87 -4.28 -20.98
C LEU A 470 26.33 -5.20 -22.07
N ASN A 471 25.11 -5.71 -21.88
CA ASN A 471 24.40 -6.55 -22.83
C ASN A 471 23.18 -5.78 -23.36
N HIS A 472 23.06 -5.62 -24.68
CA HIS A 472 21.91 -4.96 -25.31
C HIS A 472 21.59 -3.58 -24.68
N CYS A 473 22.61 -2.80 -24.30
CA CYS A 473 22.43 -1.49 -23.68
C CYS A 473 22.54 -0.36 -24.70
N CYS A 474 21.86 0.76 -24.48
CA CYS A 474 22.06 1.99 -25.24
C CYS A 474 22.92 2.95 -24.40
N VAL A 475 24.13 3.25 -24.86
CA VAL A 475 25.14 3.96 -24.06
C VAL A 475 25.96 4.92 -24.90
N ASP A 476 26.11 6.15 -24.42
CA ASP A 476 27.04 7.12 -24.98
C ASP A 476 28.47 6.61 -24.78
N ASN A 477 29.15 6.27 -25.88
CA ASN A 477 30.54 5.81 -25.87
C ASN A 477 31.54 6.87 -26.38
N SER A 478 31.10 8.12 -26.60
CA SER A 478 31.97 9.18 -27.11
C SER A 478 33.05 9.56 -26.09
N ALA A 479 34.13 10.22 -26.52
CA ALA A 479 35.34 10.39 -25.72
C ALA A 479 35.05 10.87 -24.27
N GLY A 480 35.56 10.13 -23.27
CA GLY A 480 35.30 10.38 -21.85
C GLY A 480 34.01 9.76 -21.28
N ALA A 481 33.27 8.96 -22.06
CA ALA A 481 32.14 8.16 -21.58
C ALA A 481 32.55 7.23 -20.43
N TYR A 482 33.64 6.50 -20.67
CA TYR A 482 34.17 5.50 -19.76
C TYR A 482 35.51 5.93 -19.18
N THR A 483 35.85 5.40 -18.02
CA THR A 483 37.22 5.36 -17.50
C THR A 483 37.45 4.02 -16.82
N ASN A 484 38.59 3.40 -17.09
CA ASN A 484 38.99 2.12 -16.52
C ASN A 484 40.43 2.20 -15.99
N TRP A 485 40.65 1.63 -14.80
CA TRP A 485 41.98 1.37 -14.24
C TRP A 485 42.05 -0.07 -13.78
N ASN A 486 42.94 -0.87 -14.39
CA ASN A 486 43.03 -2.32 -14.16
C ASN A 486 41.66 -3.03 -14.24
N SER A 487 40.81 -2.58 -15.16
CA SER A 487 39.40 -2.98 -15.26
C SER A 487 39.01 -3.26 -16.70
N THR A 488 37.96 -4.06 -16.89
CA THR A 488 37.33 -4.28 -18.19
C THR A 488 35.96 -3.63 -18.19
N ILE A 489 35.66 -2.86 -19.23
CA ILE A 489 34.30 -2.42 -19.58
C ILE A 489 34.04 -3.02 -20.97
N ASP A 490 33.09 -3.94 -21.07
CA ASP A 490 32.73 -4.64 -22.31
C ASP A 490 31.32 -4.22 -22.75
N ASP A 491 31.27 -3.39 -23.79
CA ASP A 491 30.05 -2.98 -24.50
C ASP A 491 29.90 -3.67 -25.87
N SER A 492 30.69 -4.72 -26.16
CA SER A 492 30.64 -5.41 -27.45
C SER A 492 29.41 -6.33 -27.62
N ASN A 493 28.65 -6.59 -26.55
CA ASN A 493 27.50 -7.50 -26.55
C ASN A 493 26.21 -6.79 -27.03
N ASN A 494 26.20 -6.42 -28.31
CA ASN A 494 25.07 -5.78 -29.01
C ASN A 494 24.63 -4.42 -28.43
N CYS A 495 25.55 -3.61 -27.91
CA CYS A 495 25.20 -2.26 -27.45
C CYS A 495 24.96 -1.27 -28.61
N ILE A 496 24.13 -0.27 -28.33
CA ILE A 496 23.78 0.84 -29.20
C ILE A 496 24.51 2.10 -28.72
N HIS A 497 25.08 2.86 -29.66
CA HIS A 497 25.85 4.08 -29.38
C HIS A 497 25.30 5.30 -30.13
N GLN A 498 23.98 5.35 -30.25
CA GLN A 498 23.22 6.45 -30.83
C GLN A 498 22.30 7.03 -29.76
N ASP A 499 21.89 8.28 -29.93
CA ASP A 499 20.98 8.94 -28.99
C ASP A 499 19.69 8.12 -28.82
N PRO A 500 19.25 7.80 -27.59
CA PRO A 500 18.03 7.05 -27.34
C PRO A 500 16.76 7.82 -27.78
N LEU A 501 16.88 9.11 -28.13
CA LEU A 501 15.77 9.97 -28.56
C LEU A 501 14.62 9.96 -27.54
N PHE A 502 14.92 10.39 -26.31
CA PHE A 502 13.89 10.62 -25.29
C PHE A 502 12.91 11.72 -25.72
N VAL A 503 11.65 11.64 -25.26
CA VAL A 503 10.61 12.64 -25.56
C VAL A 503 10.97 14.00 -24.94
N ASP A 504 11.27 14.06 -23.63
CA ASP A 504 11.71 15.29 -22.96
C ASP A 504 12.54 15.00 -21.69
N ALA A 505 13.76 14.51 -21.90
CA ALA A 505 14.70 14.17 -20.81
C ALA A 505 15.05 15.36 -19.90
N ALA A 506 14.87 16.61 -20.36
CA ALA A 506 15.13 17.80 -19.56
C ALA A 506 14.06 18.02 -18.46
N ASN A 507 12.85 17.52 -18.68
CA ASN A 507 11.75 17.52 -17.71
C ASN A 507 11.48 16.14 -17.09
N GLY A 508 12.38 15.17 -17.30
CA GLY A 508 12.27 13.81 -16.74
C GLY A 508 11.41 12.83 -17.53
N ASP A 509 10.99 13.18 -18.76
CA ASP A 509 10.26 12.27 -19.64
C ASP A 509 11.24 11.43 -20.48
N TYR A 510 11.47 10.20 -20.00
CA TYR A 510 12.36 9.22 -20.61
C TYR A 510 11.65 8.23 -21.54
N HIS A 511 10.40 8.51 -21.96
CA HIS A 511 9.76 7.73 -23.03
C HIS A 511 10.52 7.87 -24.34
N LEU A 512 10.46 6.84 -25.18
CA LEU A 512 11.13 6.83 -26.47
C LEU A 512 10.32 7.56 -27.56
N GLN A 513 10.98 8.40 -28.36
CA GLN A 513 10.41 8.95 -29.59
C GLN A 513 10.24 7.85 -30.65
N PRO A 514 9.29 7.96 -31.60
CA PRO A 514 8.97 6.90 -32.57
C PRO A 514 10.09 6.46 -33.53
N THR A 515 11.24 7.15 -33.54
CA THR A 515 12.42 6.79 -34.34
C THR A 515 13.63 6.43 -33.48
N SER A 516 13.42 6.19 -32.18
CA SER A 516 14.46 5.77 -31.24
C SER A 516 15.13 4.47 -31.70
N PRO A 517 16.47 4.34 -31.58
CA PRO A 517 17.15 3.08 -31.84
C PRO A 517 16.94 2.03 -30.73
N CYS A 518 16.34 2.41 -29.59
CA CYS A 518 16.09 1.52 -28.45
C CYS A 518 14.83 0.65 -28.60
N ILE A 519 13.95 0.99 -29.56
CA ILE A 519 12.68 0.29 -29.79
C ILE A 519 12.96 -1.08 -30.42
N ASP A 520 12.33 -2.14 -29.90
CA ASP A 520 12.46 -3.53 -30.34
C ASP A 520 13.92 -4.05 -30.39
N ALA A 521 14.80 -3.51 -29.55
CA ALA A 521 16.26 -3.71 -29.64
C ALA A 521 16.90 -4.47 -28.45
N GLY A 522 16.17 -4.69 -27.36
CA GLY A 522 16.64 -5.45 -26.21
C GLY A 522 16.68 -6.97 -26.46
N ASP A 523 17.12 -7.74 -25.46
CA ASP A 523 16.97 -9.19 -25.45
C ASP A 523 15.99 -9.63 -24.35
N ASN A 524 14.92 -10.29 -24.79
CA ASN A 524 13.89 -10.89 -23.94
C ASN A 524 14.47 -11.90 -22.94
N SER A 525 15.63 -12.51 -23.22
CA SER A 525 16.24 -13.52 -22.35
C SER A 525 16.72 -12.95 -21.01
N TYR A 526 16.97 -11.64 -20.93
CA TYR A 526 17.34 -10.95 -19.70
C TYR A 526 16.15 -10.47 -18.87
N VAL A 527 14.95 -10.35 -19.47
CA VAL A 527 13.74 -9.89 -18.77
C VAL A 527 13.36 -10.91 -17.69
N PRO A 528 13.36 -10.56 -16.39
CA PRO A 528 13.05 -11.52 -15.34
C PRO A 528 11.59 -11.96 -15.43
N SER A 529 11.30 -13.25 -15.19
CA SER A 529 9.98 -13.85 -15.44
C SER A 529 8.82 -13.26 -14.63
N GLY A 530 9.10 -12.49 -13.56
CA GLY A 530 8.09 -11.74 -12.80
C GLY A 530 7.78 -10.34 -13.34
N VAL A 531 8.59 -9.80 -14.25
CA VAL A 531 8.43 -8.44 -14.81
C VAL A 531 7.61 -8.53 -16.09
N THR A 532 6.30 -8.34 -15.95
CA THR A 532 5.34 -8.45 -17.06
C THR A 532 4.99 -7.10 -17.69
N THR A 533 5.33 -5.99 -17.05
CA THR A 533 5.03 -4.62 -17.52
C THR A 533 6.22 -3.66 -17.41
N ASP A 534 6.06 -2.46 -17.98
CA ASP A 534 6.88 -1.28 -17.72
C ASP A 534 6.35 -0.41 -16.57
N LEU A 535 7.03 0.72 -16.33
CA LEU A 535 6.64 1.71 -15.31
C LEU A 535 5.30 2.41 -15.60
N ASP A 536 4.83 2.39 -16.84
CA ASP A 536 3.49 2.89 -17.23
C ASP A 536 2.41 1.79 -17.13
N GLY A 537 2.80 0.54 -16.82
CA GLY A 537 1.91 -0.62 -16.77
C GLY A 537 1.66 -1.27 -18.13
N ASN A 538 2.38 -0.87 -19.17
CA ASN A 538 2.29 -1.46 -20.50
C ASN A 538 2.97 -2.84 -20.54
N PRO A 539 2.46 -3.84 -21.29
CA PRO A 539 3.11 -5.13 -21.45
C PRO A 539 4.59 -5.03 -21.88
N ARG A 540 5.49 -5.66 -21.09
CA ARG A 540 6.95 -5.61 -21.23
C ARG A 540 7.50 -6.17 -22.55
N ILE A 541 6.71 -6.97 -23.28
CA ILE A 541 7.08 -7.49 -24.59
C ILE A 541 5.83 -7.35 -25.47
N ALA A 542 5.72 -6.21 -26.16
CA ALA A 542 4.53 -5.87 -26.94
C ALA A 542 4.62 -6.37 -28.40
N ASN A 543 5.74 -6.11 -29.07
CA ASN A 543 5.95 -6.40 -30.49
C ASN A 543 6.77 -7.68 -30.75
N GLY A 544 7.05 -8.45 -29.69
CA GLY A 544 7.84 -9.70 -29.74
C GLY A 544 9.29 -9.53 -29.30
N THR A 545 9.78 -8.30 -29.22
CA THR A 545 11.01 -7.91 -28.53
C THR A 545 10.67 -6.93 -27.40
N VAL A 546 11.60 -6.77 -26.45
CA VAL A 546 11.57 -5.76 -25.39
C VAL A 546 12.36 -4.52 -25.81
N ASP A 547 11.89 -3.33 -25.44
CA ASP A 547 12.65 -2.10 -25.63
C ASP A 547 13.85 -2.02 -24.66
N ILE A 548 14.89 -1.32 -25.08
CA ILE A 548 16.02 -0.99 -24.20
C ILE A 548 15.59 0.18 -23.30
N GLY A 549 15.69 0.01 -21.98
CA GLY A 549 15.34 1.01 -20.98
C GLY A 549 14.19 0.60 -20.07
N ALA A 550 13.63 1.57 -19.35
CA ALA A 550 12.54 1.36 -18.39
C ALA A 550 11.14 1.29 -19.03
N TYR A 551 10.90 2.07 -20.09
CA TYR A 551 9.60 2.19 -20.77
C TYR A 551 9.55 1.45 -22.11
N GLU A 552 8.41 0.86 -22.45
CA GLU A 552 8.15 0.31 -23.79
C GLU A 552 7.50 1.36 -24.70
N LYS A 553 7.74 1.27 -26.01
CA LYS A 553 7.01 2.00 -27.03
C LYS A 553 5.90 1.15 -27.64
N GLN A 554 4.68 1.69 -27.63
CA GLN A 554 3.49 1.11 -28.27
C GLN A 554 2.92 2.02 -29.37
#